data_AF-A0A838SP14-F1
#
_entry.id   AF-A0A838SP14-F1
#
_cell.length_a   1.000
_cell.length_b   1.000
_cell.length_c   1.000
_cell.angle_alpha   90.00
_cell.angle_beta   90.00
_cell.angle_gamma   90.00
#
_symmetry.space_group_name_H-M   'P 1'
#
loop_
_entity.id
_entity.type
_entity.pdbx_description
1 polymer ?
#
loop_
_entity_poly.entity_id
_entity_poly.type
_entity_poly.pdbx_seq_one_letter_code
_entity_poly.pdbx_strand_id
1 'polypeptide(L)'
;MPRVPSSRTTAPAAAGSGEAPPLQRHGSGGLVLAPFRGVRYQPGRVRDLGAVTSPPYDVVDAGAVAALESADPHNVVRLILPRKEGCGPEGRYA
;
A
#
# COMPACT_ATOMS: atom_id res chain seq x y z
N MET A 1 -47.12 -7.48 0.56
CA MET A 1 -45.72 -7.88 0.75
C MET A 1 -45.15 -7.16 1.97
N PRO A 2 -45.12 -7.76 3.18
CA PRO A 2 -44.52 -7.13 4.35
C PRO A 2 -42.99 -7.18 4.28
N ARG A 3 -42.37 -6.04 4.59
CA ARG A 3 -40.93 -5.76 4.52
C ARG A 3 -40.24 -6.28 5.78
N VAL A 4 -39.20 -7.10 5.61
CA VAL A 4 -38.37 -7.65 6.69
C VAL A 4 -37.48 -6.55 7.28
N PRO A 5 -37.40 -6.36 8.61
CA PRO A 5 -36.40 -5.48 9.22
C PRO A 5 -35.07 -6.24 9.42
N SER A 6 -34.00 -5.77 8.79
CA SER A 6 -32.64 -6.28 9.01
C SER A 6 -32.10 -5.79 10.36
N SER A 7 -31.82 -6.74 11.27
CA SER A 7 -31.16 -6.51 12.54
C SER A 7 -29.70 -6.10 12.34
N ARG A 8 -29.30 -4.96 12.89
CA ARG A 8 -27.90 -4.59 13.11
C ARG A 8 -27.34 -5.50 14.21
N THR A 9 -26.36 -6.34 13.87
CA THR A 9 -25.54 -7.04 14.86
C THR A 9 -24.33 -6.19 15.20
N THR A 10 -24.25 -5.76 16.45
CA THR A 10 -23.10 -5.07 17.06
C THR A 10 -22.02 -6.11 17.36
N ALA A 11 -20.80 -5.93 16.86
CA ALA A 11 -19.63 -6.69 17.28
C ALA A 11 -19.15 -6.18 18.65
N PRO A 12 -18.75 -7.05 19.59
CA PRO A 12 -18.19 -6.59 20.85
C PRO A 12 -16.75 -6.10 20.64
N ALA A 13 -16.46 -4.92 21.18
CA ALA A 13 -15.10 -4.48 21.46
C ALA A 13 -14.60 -5.26 22.68
N ALA A 14 -13.51 -6.01 22.51
CA ALA A 14 -12.71 -6.53 23.61
C ALA A 14 -11.27 -6.08 23.38
N ALA A 15 -10.87 -5.01 24.07
CA ALA A 15 -9.47 -4.73 24.34
C ALA A 15 -8.98 -5.79 25.34
N GLY A 16 -8.18 -6.73 24.84
CA GLY A 16 -7.39 -7.64 25.65
C GLY A 16 -5.92 -7.20 25.60
N SER A 17 -5.39 -6.92 26.78
CA SER A 17 -4.01 -6.58 27.09
C SER A 17 -3.02 -7.60 26.52
N GLY A 18 -1.82 -7.14 26.20
CA GLY A 18 -0.80 -7.90 25.49
C GLY A 18 -0.26 -9.12 26.24
N GLU A 19 -0.01 -10.17 25.47
CA GLU A 19 1.35 -10.65 25.23
C GLU A 19 1.32 -11.33 23.85
N ALA A 20 2.14 -10.85 22.92
CA ALA A 20 2.35 -11.60 21.68
C ALA A 20 3.02 -12.91 22.07
N PRO A 21 2.58 -14.08 21.54
CA PRO A 21 3.22 -15.35 21.84
C PRO A 21 4.72 -15.25 21.53
N PRO A 22 5.59 -15.90 22.31
CA PRO A 22 7.03 -15.86 22.05
C PRO A 22 7.26 -16.29 20.61
N LEU A 23 7.84 -15.39 19.80
CA LEU A 23 8.27 -15.70 18.45
C LEU A 23 9.19 -16.91 18.56
N GLN A 24 8.72 -18.05 18.07
CA GLN A 24 9.44 -19.31 18.14
C GLN A 24 10.85 -19.07 17.58
N ARG A 25 11.88 -19.41 18.35
CA ARG A 25 13.26 -19.36 17.86
C ARG A 25 13.40 -20.44 16.79
N HIS A 26 13.23 -20.03 15.54
CA HIS A 26 13.45 -20.88 14.39
C HIS A 26 14.91 -21.33 14.38
N GLY A 27 15.10 -22.65 14.33
CA GLY A 27 16.41 -23.30 14.33
C GLY A 27 17.34 -22.69 13.27
N SER A 28 18.61 -22.60 13.63
CA SER A 28 19.70 -22.02 12.84
C SER A 28 19.72 -22.55 11.40
N GLY A 29 19.27 -21.74 10.44
CA GLY A 29 19.61 -21.93 9.03
C GLY A 29 18.58 -21.46 7.99
N GLY A 30 17.35 -21.12 8.36
CA GLY A 30 16.27 -20.81 7.39
C GLY A 30 15.80 -19.35 7.35
N LEU A 31 15.07 -18.99 6.28
CA LEU A 31 14.35 -17.71 6.17
C LEU A 31 13.24 -17.66 7.23
N VAL A 32 13.34 -16.71 8.15
CA VAL A 32 12.30 -16.43 9.15
C VAL A 32 11.39 -15.34 8.61
N LEU A 33 10.13 -15.69 8.37
CA LEU A 33 9.08 -14.75 7.95
C LEU A 33 8.25 -14.34 9.15
N ALA A 34 8.08 -13.03 9.35
CA ALA A 34 7.18 -12.47 10.35
C ALA A 34 6.19 -11.51 9.68
N PRO A 35 4.92 -11.47 10.15
CA PRO A 35 3.94 -10.54 9.61
C PRO A 35 4.33 -9.09 9.95
N PHE A 36 4.02 -8.18 9.02
CA PHE A 36 4.16 -6.75 9.22
C PHE A 36 2.81 -6.06 8.98
N ARG A 37 2.68 -4.83 9.48
CA ARG A 37 1.47 -4.03 9.26
C ARG A 37 1.45 -3.54 7.81
N GLY A 38 0.54 -4.08 7.01
CA GLY A 38 0.30 -3.59 5.65
C GLY A 38 -0.33 -2.20 5.65
N VAL A 39 -0.03 -1.41 4.62
CA VAL A 39 -0.64 -0.10 4.37
C VAL A 39 -1.65 -0.21 3.22
N ARG A 40 -2.69 0.63 3.25
CA ARG A 40 -3.70 0.74 2.19
C ARG A 40 -3.92 2.21 1.87
N TYR A 41 -4.37 2.50 0.65
CA TYR A 41 -4.83 3.84 0.30
C TYR A 41 -5.99 4.27 1.20
N GLN A 42 -6.02 5.56 1.54
CA GLN A 42 -7.09 6.14 2.34
C GLN A 42 -8.36 6.30 1.48
N PRO A 43 -9.47 5.58 1.76
CA PRO A 43 -10.66 5.61 0.91
C PRO A 43 -11.35 6.98 0.85
N GLY A 44 -11.15 7.81 1.88
CA GLY A 44 -11.66 9.18 1.91
C GLY A 44 -10.96 10.10 0.91
N ARG A 45 -9.69 9.81 0.59
CA ARG A 45 -8.80 10.63 -0.25
C ARG A 45 -8.66 10.08 -1.67
N VAL A 46 -8.61 8.75 -1.81
CA VAL A 46 -8.48 8.06 -3.09
C VAL A 46 -9.83 7.44 -3.44
N ARG A 47 -10.50 8.01 -4.45
CA ARG A 47 -11.80 7.52 -4.94
C ARG A 47 -11.67 6.55 -6.10
N ASP A 48 -10.64 6.75 -6.92
CA ASP A 48 -10.27 5.87 -8.02
C ASP A 48 -8.86 5.35 -7.79
N LEU A 49 -8.72 4.03 -7.67
CA LEU A 49 -7.41 3.39 -7.53
C LEU A 49 -6.62 3.43 -8.84
N GLY A 50 -7.29 3.48 -10.00
CA GLY A 50 -6.62 3.58 -11.30
C GLY A 50 -5.78 4.85 -11.42
N ALA A 51 -6.28 5.97 -10.88
CA ALA A 51 -5.59 7.26 -10.89
C ALA A 51 -4.28 7.28 -10.08
N VAL A 52 -4.17 6.47 -9.02
CA VAL A 52 -3.01 6.45 -8.11
C VAL A 52 -2.08 5.24 -8.30
N THR A 53 -2.46 4.31 -9.17
CA THR A 53 -1.65 3.13 -9.51
C THR A 53 -1.04 3.27 -10.90
N SER A 54 -0.10 2.38 -11.23
CA SER A 54 0.51 2.35 -12.55
C SER A 54 0.64 0.91 -13.04
N PRO A 55 0.73 0.71 -14.36
CA PRO A 55 1.24 -0.53 -14.91
C PRO A 55 2.64 -0.87 -14.36
N PRO A 56 3.09 -2.12 -14.51
CA PRO A 56 4.48 -2.52 -14.27
C PRO A 56 5.48 -1.63 -15.02
N TYR A 57 6.63 -1.36 -14.42
CA TYR A 57 7.60 -0.37 -14.92
C TYR A 57 8.19 -0.69 -16.30
N ASP A 58 8.16 -1.95 -16.71
CA ASP A 58 8.69 -2.44 -17.99
C ASP A 58 7.84 -2.03 -19.19
N VAL A 59 6.57 -1.68 -18.99
CA VAL A 59 5.66 -1.25 -20.07
C VAL A 59 5.41 0.27 -20.10
N VAL A 60 6.01 1.04 -19.18
CA VAL A 60 5.79 2.48 -19.06
C VAL A 60 6.92 3.24 -19.75
N ASP A 61 6.62 3.85 -20.90
CA ASP A 61 7.55 4.77 -21.57
C ASP A 61 7.55 6.17 -20.93
N ALA A 62 8.47 7.05 -21.38
CA ALA A 62 8.62 8.39 -20.80
C ALA A 62 7.36 9.28 -20.94
N GLY A 63 6.57 9.08 -22.00
CA GLY A 63 5.31 9.79 -22.21
C GLY A 63 4.22 9.28 -21.28
N ALA A 64 4.14 7.96 -21.11
CA ALA A 64 3.26 7.31 -20.14
C ALA A 64 3.60 7.72 -18.70
N VAL A 65 4.88 7.85 -18.34
CA VAL A 65 5.29 8.39 -17.03
C VAL A 65 4.72 9.79 -16.84
N ALA A 66 4.90 10.69 -17.81
CA ALA A 66 4.40 12.07 -17.71
C ALA A 66 2.87 12.13 -17.61
N ALA A 67 2.16 11.28 -18.35
CA ALA A 67 0.70 11.18 -18.28
C ALA A 67 0.23 10.70 -16.90
N LEU A 68 0.86 9.67 -16.34
CA LEU A 68 0.56 9.13 -15.01
C LEU A 68 0.90 10.13 -13.90
N GLU A 69 2.02 10.85 -14.02
CA GLU A 69 2.41 11.91 -13.07
C GLU A 69 1.42 13.08 -13.07
N SER A 70 0.83 13.39 -14.22
CA SER A 70 -0.17 14.46 -14.40
C SER A 70 -1.56 14.03 -13.95
N ALA A 71 -1.90 12.74 -14.07
CA ALA A 71 -3.21 12.20 -13.72
C ALA A 71 -3.53 12.34 -12.23
N ASP A 72 -2.58 12.02 -11.34
CA ASP A 72 -2.72 12.24 -9.89
C ASP A 72 -1.36 12.53 -9.24
N PRO A 73 -1.27 13.52 -8.33
CA PRO A 73 -0.03 13.80 -7.60
C PRO A 73 0.47 12.63 -6.73
N HIS A 74 -0.39 11.70 -6.34
CA HIS A 74 -0.05 10.51 -5.54
C HIS A 74 0.13 9.25 -6.39
N ASN A 75 0.23 9.35 -7.72
CA ASN A 75 0.47 8.19 -8.56
C ASN A 75 1.81 7.52 -8.20
N VAL A 76 1.75 6.19 -8.00
CA VAL A 76 2.89 5.36 -7.59
C VAL A 76 4.06 5.40 -8.59
N VAL A 77 3.83 5.79 -9.84
CA VAL A 77 4.88 5.95 -10.87
C VAL A 77 6.06 6.81 -10.39
N ARG A 78 5.78 7.80 -9.54
CA ARG A 78 6.79 8.70 -8.96
C ARG A 78 7.77 7.98 -8.03
N LEU A 79 7.35 6.87 -7.42
CA LEU A 79 8.17 6.04 -6.53
C LEU A 79 8.91 4.94 -7.29
N ILE A 80 8.24 4.30 -8.25
CA ILE A 80 8.84 3.18 -9.00
C ILE A 80 9.74 3.64 -10.14
N LEU A 81 9.45 4.81 -10.74
CA LEU A 81 10.20 5.45 -11.83
C LEU A 81 10.47 6.94 -11.53
N PRO A 82 11.18 7.27 -10.43
CA PRO A 82 11.43 8.66 -10.01
C PRO A 82 12.11 9.51 -11.07
N ARG A 83 11.90 10.83 -11.09
CA ARG A 83 12.67 11.75 -11.94
C ARG A 83 14.02 12.07 -11.29
N LYS A 84 15.02 12.44 -12.09
CA LYS A 84 16.39 12.74 -11.65
C LYS A 84 16.56 14.18 -11.13
N GLU A 85 15.49 14.82 -10.66
CA GLU A 85 15.50 16.23 -10.30
C GLU A 85 16.15 16.41 -8.91
N GLY A 86 17.31 17.07 -8.86
CA GLY A 86 18.01 17.41 -7.61
C GLY A 86 19.17 16.48 -7.20
N CYS A 87 19.74 15.72 -8.12
CA CYS A 87 20.83 14.78 -7.83
C CYS A 87 22.09 15.50 -7.31
N GLY A 88 22.37 15.39 -6.01
CA GLY A 88 23.74 15.20 -5.52
C GLY A 88 24.35 13.95 -6.15
N PRO A 89 25.62 13.59 -5.87
CA PRO A 89 26.32 12.53 -6.60
C PRO A 89 25.70 11.12 -6.50
N GLU A 90 24.67 10.94 -5.66
CA GLU A 90 24.00 9.67 -5.42
C GLU A 90 22.63 9.67 -6.14
N GLY A 91 22.38 8.63 -6.93
CA GLY A 91 21.46 8.63 -8.07
C GLY A 91 19.95 8.66 -7.77
N ARG A 92 19.20 8.10 -8.73
CA ARG A 92 17.74 8.18 -8.88
C ARG A 92 16.91 7.57 -7.73
N TYR A 93 17.56 6.84 -6.83
CA TYR A 93 16.95 6.14 -5.69
C TYR A 93 17.78 6.33 -4.40
N ALA A 94 18.70 7.30 -4.40
CA ALA A 94 19.51 7.63 -3.23
C ALA A 94 18.74 8.48 -2.21
#